data_AF-A0A958UVE4-F1
#
_entry.id   AF-A0A958UVE4-F1
#
_cell.length_a   1.000
_cell.length_b   1.000
_cell.length_c   1.000
_cell.angle_alpha   90.00
_cell.angle_beta   90.00
_cell.angle_gamma   90.00
#
_symmetry.space_group_name_H-M   'P 1'
#
loop_
_entity.id
_entity.type
_entity.pdbx_description
1 polymer ?
#
loop_
_entity_poly.entity_id
_entity_poly.type
_entity_poly.pdbx_seq_one_letter_code
_entity_poly.pdbx_strand_id
1 'polypeptide(L)'
;YEIESPDFVLMFIPIEPAFAIAVTEDNSLYNKAFEKNIVIVTPSTLLATLRTVDSMWTNEKQQQNAFEIARQAGALYDKFEGLITDLTGIGKKLDSAKSDYSAAMNKLVEGKGNLITSVQKLKKMGAKAKKELPEAILKRAESED
;
A
#
# COMPACT_ATOMS: atom_id res chain seq x y z
N TYR A 1 -21.00 36.67 0.51
CA TYR A 1 -21.31 35.81 1.66
C TYR A 1 -22.77 35.44 1.55
N GLU A 2 -23.07 34.33 0.88
CA GLU A 2 -24.39 33.72 0.98
C GLU A 2 -24.43 33.02 2.33
N ILE A 3 -25.29 33.51 3.22
CA ILE A 3 -25.59 32.81 4.47
C ILE A 3 -26.54 31.69 4.04
N GLU A 4 -26.04 30.46 3.94
CA GLU A 4 -26.91 29.28 3.85
C GLU A 4 -27.77 29.25 5.10
N SER A 5 -29.07 29.49 4.91
CA SER A 5 -30.06 29.32 5.97
C SER A 5 -30.10 27.84 6.37
N PRO A 6 -30.13 27.51 7.68
CA PRO A 6 -30.22 26.13 8.12
C PRO A 6 -31.46 25.43 7.54
N ASP A 7 -31.33 24.16 7.14
CA ASP A 7 -32.44 23.36 6.65
C ASP A 7 -33.56 23.20 7.70
N PHE A 8 -33.20 23.20 9.00
CA PHE A 8 -34.13 23.18 10.12
C PHE A 8 -33.61 23.96 11.33
N VAL A 9 -34.53 24.55 12.10
CA VAL A 9 -34.25 25.18 13.39
C VAL A 9 -34.84 24.33 14.52
N LEU A 10 -34.03 23.99 15.52
CA LEU A 10 -34.52 23.33 16.74
C LEU A 10 -35.06 24.38 17.72
N MET A 11 -36.37 24.33 18.01
CA MET A 11 -37.00 25.17 19.02
C MET A 11 -37.10 24.40 20.34
N PHE A 12 -36.33 24.81 21.33
CA PHE A 12 -36.29 24.14 22.62
C PHE A 12 -37.39 24.62 23.58
N ILE A 13 -38.14 23.68 24.16
CA ILE A 13 -39.15 23.94 25.19
C ILE A 13 -38.74 23.22 26.48
N PRO A 14 -38.37 23.95 27.56
CA PRO A 14 -37.82 23.36 28.78
C PRO A 14 -38.86 22.63 29.65
N ILE A 15 -40.15 22.96 29.50
CA ILE A 15 -41.24 22.42 30.34
C ILE A 15 -42.05 21.40 29.52
N GLU A 16 -41.58 20.16 29.50
CA GLU A 16 -42.18 19.06 28.73
C GLU A 16 -43.68 18.80 29.06
N PRO A 17 -44.13 18.82 30.33
CA PRO A 17 -45.56 18.65 30.64
C PRO A 17 -46.45 19.76 30.08
N ALA A 18 -45.96 21.00 30.08
CA ALA A 18 -46.72 22.13 29.51
C ALA A 18 -46.82 22.02 28.00
N PHE A 19 -45.76 21.56 27.33
CA PHE A 19 -45.80 21.26 25.89
C PHE A 19 -46.79 20.15 25.56
N ALA A 20 -46.83 19.07 26.35
CA ALA A 20 -47.78 17.97 26.14
C ALA A 20 -49.25 18.44 26.23
N ILE A 21 -49.57 19.30 27.21
CA ILE A 21 -50.90 19.92 27.32
C ILE A 21 -51.18 20.81 26.10
N ALA A 22 -50.22 21.65 25.70
CA ALA A 22 -50.39 22.54 24.55
C ALA A 22 -50.64 21.80 23.22
N VAL A 23 -49.95 20.69 22.97
CA VAL A 23 -50.18 19.85 21.78
C VAL A 23 -51.51 19.10 21.86
N THR A 24 -51.94 18.72 23.06
CA THR A 24 -53.26 18.06 23.25
C THR A 24 -54.40 19.04 22.92
N GLU A 25 -54.28 20.30 23.35
CA GLU A 25 -55.25 21.36 23.07
C GLU A 25 -55.22 21.84 21.60
N ASP A 26 -54.03 22.02 21.02
CA ASP A 26 -53.83 22.30 19.58
C ASP A 26 -52.95 21.23 18.92
N ASN A 27 -53.60 20.18 18.41
CA ASN A 27 -52.94 19.08 17.70
C ASN A 27 -52.25 19.51 16.40
N SER A 28 -52.54 20.72 15.88
CA SER A 28 -51.88 21.25 14.68
C SER A 28 -50.60 22.02 14.98
N LEU A 29 -50.31 22.31 16.26
CA LEU A 29 -49.17 23.12 16.69
C LEU A 29 -47.84 22.58 16.16
N TYR A 30 -47.61 21.27 16.25
CA TYR A 30 -46.38 20.63 15.78
C TYR A 30 -46.24 20.74 14.26
N ASN A 31 -47.31 20.41 13.52
CA ASN A 31 -47.30 20.46 12.05
C ASN A 31 -47.08 21.89 11.54
N LYS A 32 -47.72 22.89 12.16
CA LYS A 32 -47.51 24.32 11.83
C LYS A 32 -46.05 24.75 12.02
N ALA A 33 -45.37 24.22 13.05
CA ALA A 33 -43.96 24.48 13.27
C ALA A 33 -43.10 23.75 12.22
N PHE A 34 -43.41 22.49 11.95
CA PHE A 34 -42.69 21.67 10.98
C PHE A 34 -42.77 22.23 9.55
N GLU A 35 -43.93 22.70 9.11
CA GLU A 35 -44.13 23.39 7.82
C GLU A 35 -43.27 24.66 7.67
N LYS A 36 -42.80 25.23 8.79
CA LYS A 36 -41.90 26.38 8.84
C LYS A 36 -40.43 25.97 9.08
N ASN A 37 -40.10 24.69 8.88
CA ASN A 37 -38.79 24.10 9.17
C ASN A 37 -38.36 24.26 10.64
N ILE A 38 -39.32 24.26 11.57
CA ILE A 38 -39.06 24.32 13.01
C ILE A 38 -39.39 22.97 13.63
N VAL A 39 -38.39 22.32 14.21
CA VAL A 39 -38.56 21.09 14.97
C VAL A 39 -38.60 21.46 16.44
N ILE A 40 -39.76 21.27 17.07
CA ILE A 40 -39.90 21.50 18.50
C ILE A 40 -39.26 20.33 19.25
N VAL A 41 -38.41 20.65 20.24
CA VAL A 41 -37.70 19.67 21.05
C VAL A 41 -37.82 19.99 22.55
N THR A 42 -38.06 18.98 23.37
CA THR A 42 -37.98 19.01 24.84
C THR A 42 -36.62 18.49 25.31
N PRO A 43 -36.26 18.53 26.61
CA PRO A 43 -35.00 17.97 27.10
C PRO A 43 -34.76 16.51 26.64
N SER A 44 -35.80 15.69 26.66
CA SER A 44 -35.76 14.27 26.27
C SER A 44 -35.51 14.11 24.77
N THR A 45 -36.24 14.83 23.93
CA THR A 45 -36.12 14.71 22.48
C THR A 45 -34.88 15.41 21.93
N LEU A 46 -34.43 16.52 22.53
CA LEU A 46 -33.19 17.20 22.15
C LEU A 46 -31.99 16.26 22.32
N LEU A 47 -31.90 15.56 23.45
CA LEU A 47 -30.83 14.60 23.70
C LEU A 47 -30.85 13.46 22.67
N ALA A 48 -32.04 12.95 22.33
CA ALA A 48 -32.20 11.93 21.28
C ALA A 48 -31.73 12.46 19.91
N THR A 49 -32.19 13.66 19.51
CA THR A 49 -31.81 14.30 18.24
C THR A 49 -30.30 14.52 18.16
N LEU A 50 -29.68 15.06 19.22
CA LEU A 50 -28.22 15.29 19.25
C LEU A 50 -27.43 13.98 19.15
N ARG A 51 -27.86 12.92 19.83
CA ARG A 51 -27.24 11.59 19.70
C ARG A 51 -27.39 11.02 18.30
N THR A 52 -28.52 11.23 17.65
CA THR A 52 -28.72 10.83 16.25
C THR A 52 -27.76 11.57 15.33
N VAL A 53 -27.62 12.89 15.49
CA VAL A 53 -26.66 13.70 14.70
C VAL A 53 -25.22 13.24 14.92
N ASP A 54 -24.81 13.03 16.18
CA ASP A 54 -23.47 12.52 16.51
C ASP A 54 -23.20 11.12 15.92
N SER A 55 -24.20 10.25 15.96
CA SER A 55 -24.13 8.91 15.35
C SER A 55 -24.00 9.00 13.82
N MET A 56 -24.73 9.91 13.18
CA MET A 56 -24.66 10.15 11.73
C MET A 56 -23.28 10.66 11.32
N TRP A 57 -22.73 11.65 12.00
CA TRP A 57 -21.38 12.16 11.73
C TRP A 57 -20.30 11.09 11.95
N THR A 58 -20.42 10.31 13.02
CA THR A 58 -19.49 9.20 13.29
C THR A 58 -19.57 8.16 12.17
N ASN A 59 -20.77 7.82 11.70
CA ASN A 59 -20.98 6.88 10.61
C ASN A 59 -20.41 7.41 9.28
N GLU A 60 -20.67 8.67 8.94
CA GLU A 60 -20.13 9.31 7.74
C GLU A 60 -18.59 9.31 7.75
N LYS A 61 -17.98 9.69 8.88
CA LYS A 61 -16.53 9.65 9.03
C LYS A 61 -15.97 8.23 8.88
N GLN A 62 -16.66 7.23 9.41
CA GLN A 62 -16.27 5.83 9.23
C GLN A 62 -16.37 5.40 7.76
N GLN A 63 -17.41 5.79 7.04
CA GLN A 63 -17.56 5.53 5.61
C GLN A 63 -16.43 6.18 4.81
N GLN A 64 -16.15 7.47 5.04
CA GLN A 64 -15.06 8.19 4.37
C GLN A 64 -13.69 7.51 4.62
N ASN A 65 -13.42 7.12 5.86
CA ASN A 65 -12.20 6.38 6.20
C ASN A 65 -12.14 5.02 5.49
N ALA A 66 -13.25 4.29 5.40
CA ALA A 66 -13.29 3.00 4.70
C ALA A 66 -12.97 3.15 3.21
N PHE A 67 -13.50 4.20 2.55
CA PHE A 67 -13.18 4.50 1.15
C PHE A 67 -11.69 4.83 0.97
N GLU A 68 -11.12 5.66 1.84
CA GLU A 68 -9.69 5.99 1.77
C GLU A 68 -8.80 4.78 2.04
N ILE A 69 -9.17 3.92 3.00
CA ILE A 69 -8.47 2.65 3.26
C ILE A 69 -8.50 1.78 2.01
N ALA A 70 -9.66 1.59 1.38
CA ALA A 70 -9.78 0.77 0.17
C ALA A 70 -8.93 1.33 -0.98
N ARG A 71 -8.95 2.66 -1.18
CA ARG A 71 -8.13 3.35 -2.19
C ARG A 71 -6.63 3.13 -1.95
N GLN A 72 -6.18 3.33 -0.72
CA GLN A 72 -4.77 3.15 -0.35
C GLN A 72 -4.34 1.69 -0.44
N ALA A 73 -5.20 0.75 -0.04
CA ALA A 73 -4.94 -0.68 -0.13
C ALA A 73 -4.78 -1.13 -1.60
N GLY A 74 -5.63 -0.66 -2.50
CA GLY A 74 -5.51 -0.92 -3.94
C GLY A 74 -4.19 -0.38 -4.51
N ALA A 75 -3.89 0.88 -4.25
CA ALA A 75 -2.64 1.49 -4.71
C ALA A 75 -1.38 0.81 -4.12
N LEU A 76 -1.45 0.31 -2.89
CA LEU A 76 -0.36 -0.45 -2.27
C LEU A 76 -0.19 -1.81 -2.95
N TYR A 77 -1.29 -2.50 -3.26
CA TYR A 77 -1.27 -3.79 -3.94
C TYR A 77 -0.60 -3.68 -5.32
N ASP A 78 -0.97 -2.67 -6.11
CA ASP A 78 -0.38 -2.44 -7.44
C ASP A 78 1.14 -2.19 -7.35
N LYS A 79 1.58 -1.38 -6.38
CA LYS A 79 3.02 -1.15 -6.14
C LYS A 79 3.76 -2.41 -5.71
N PHE A 80 3.10 -3.24 -4.89
CA PHE A 80 3.68 -4.48 -4.41
C PHE A 80 3.84 -5.51 -5.54
N GLU A 81 2.85 -5.63 -6.43
CA GLU A 81 2.94 -6.45 -7.63
C GLU A 81 4.10 -5.98 -8.54
N GLY A 82 4.20 -4.67 -8.79
CA GLY A 82 5.31 -4.11 -9.57
C GLY A 82 6.68 -4.46 -8.98
N LEU A 83 6.82 -4.36 -7.65
CA LEU A 83 8.06 -4.75 -6.96
C LEU A 83 8.37 -6.25 -7.12
N ILE A 84 7.37 -7.13 -7.02
CA ILE A 84 7.56 -8.58 -7.25
C ILE A 84 8.04 -8.83 -8.68
N THR A 85 7.45 -8.17 -9.67
CA THR A 85 7.84 -8.28 -11.08
C THR A 85 9.29 -7.82 -11.29
N ASP A 86 9.67 -6.68 -10.71
CA ASP A 86 11.05 -6.18 -10.77
C ASP A 86 12.06 -7.16 -10.15
N LEU A 87 11.78 -7.65 -8.94
CA LEU A 87 12.66 -8.59 -8.24
C LEU A 87 12.78 -9.93 -8.99
N THR A 88 11.69 -10.41 -9.58
CA THR A 88 11.70 -11.63 -10.41
C THR A 88 12.56 -11.43 -11.65
N GLY A 89 12.47 -10.25 -12.29
CA GLY A 89 13.31 -9.88 -13.43
C GLY A 89 14.79 -9.80 -13.06
N ILE A 90 15.12 -9.24 -11.89
CA ILE A 90 16.49 -9.19 -11.36
C ILE A 90 17.03 -10.60 -11.10
N GLY A 91 16.24 -11.48 -10.47
CA GLY A 91 16.62 -12.86 -10.22
C GLY A 91 17.05 -13.60 -11.50
N LYS A 92 16.24 -13.48 -12.57
CA LYS A 92 16.58 -14.07 -13.88
C LYS A 92 17.90 -13.54 -14.45
N LYS A 93 18.14 -12.23 -14.35
CA LYS A 93 19.39 -11.63 -14.83
C LYS A 93 20.61 -12.10 -14.04
N LEU A 94 20.47 -12.29 -12.72
CA LEU A 94 21.53 -12.85 -11.89
C LEU A 94 21.85 -14.30 -12.27
N ASP A 95 20.83 -15.11 -12.55
CA ASP A 95 21.03 -16.49 -13.01
C ASP A 95 21.74 -16.53 -14.37
N SER A 96 21.35 -15.66 -15.31
CA SER A 96 22.05 -15.52 -16.60
C SER A 96 23.51 -15.09 -16.41
N ALA A 97 23.76 -14.07 -15.59
CA ALA A 97 25.11 -13.60 -15.31
C ALA A 97 25.97 -14.70 -14.65
N LYS A 98 25.39 -15.50 -13.76
CA LYS A 98 26.05 -16.66 -13.16
C LYS A 98 26.38 -17.73 -14.19
N SER A 99 25.46 -18.00 -15.14
CA SER A 99 25.69 -18.95 -16.23
C SER A 99 26.83 -18.49 -17.14
N ASP A 100 26.83 -17.21 -17.55
CA ASP A 100 27.89 -16.62 -18.37
C ASP A 100 29.24 -16.65 -17.66
N TYR A 101 29.26 -16.33 -16.36
CA TYR A 101 30.44 -16.45 -15.52
C TYR A 101 30.97 -17.88 -15.48
N SER A 102 30.11 -18.87 -15.23
CA SER A 102 30.50 -20.29 -15.23
C SER A 102 31.01 -20.74 -16.59
N ALA A 103 30.40 -20.29 -17.70
CA ALA A 103 30.87 -20.60 -19.04
C ALA A 103 32.25 -19.98 -19.34
N ALA A 104 32.50 -18.76 -18.85
CA ALA A 104 33.81 -18.12 -18.93
C ALA A 104 34.86 -18.86 -18.10
N MET A 105 34.53 -19.28 -16.87
CA MET A 105 35.44 -20.02 -16.00
C MET A 105 35.75 -21.41 -16.56
N ASN A 106 34.78 -22.08 -17.20
CA ASN A 106 35.00 -23.31 -17.95
C ASN A 106 36.02 -23.12 -19.07
N LYS A 107 35.92 -22.06 -19.87
CA LYS A 107 36.91 -21.80 -20.94
C LYS A 107 38.29 -21.44 -20.38
N LEU A 108 38.33 -20.76 -19.23
CA LEU A 108 39.57 -20.27 -18.64
C LEU A 108 40.34 -21.34 -17.88
N VAL A 109 39.70 -22.06 -16.95
CA VAL A 109 40.35 -22.92 -15.94
C VAL A 109 39.75 -24.32 -15.86
N GLU A 110 38.43 -24.49 -15.88
CA GLU A 110 37.80 -25.76 -15.49
C GLU A 110 37.71 -26.76 -16.67
N GLY A 111 37.29 -26.31 -17.85
CA GLY A 111 37.02 -27.19 -18.99
C GLY A 111 38.24 -27.90 -19.59
N LYS A 112 38.00 -29.05 -20.22
CA LYS A 112 39.01 -29.80 -20.96
C LYS A 112 39.63 -28.97 -22.08
N GLY A 113 40.95 -28.80 -22.05
CA GLY A 113 41.66 -27.93 -22.99
C GLY A 113 41.50 -26.44 -22.69
N ASN A 114 41.25 -26.08 -21.43
CA ASN A 114 41.16 -24.69 -20.99
C ASN A 114 42.37 -23.83 -21.39
N LEU A 115 42.18 -22.52 -21.39
CA LEU A 115 43.20 -21.58 -21.82
C LEU A 115 44.45 -21.61 -20.93
N ILE A 116 44.32 -21.81 -19.62
CA ILE A 116 45.46 -21.85 -18.70
C ILE A 116 46.40 -23.03 -19.04
N THR A 117 45.86 -24.24 -19.19
CA THR A 117 46.65 -25.43 -19.57
C THR A 117 47.27 -25.26 -20.95
N SER A 118 46.53 -24.69 -21.92
CA SER A 118 47.00 -24.44 -23.29
C SER A 118 48.18 -23.45 -23.32
N VAL A 119 48.06 -22.31 -22.63
CA VAL A 119 49.14 -21.31 -22.55
C VAL A 119 50.33 -21.83 -21.75
N GLN A 120 50.09 -22.60 -20.68
CA GLN A 120 51.17 -23.22 -19.91
C GLN A 120 51.94 -24.26 -20.73
N LYS A 121 51.26 -25.04 -21.58
CA LYS A 121 51.89 -25.96 -22.52
C LYS A 121 52.76 -25.22 -23.54
N LEU A 122 52.28 -24.10 -24.10
CA LEU A 122 53.08 -23.27 -25.01
C LEU A 122 54.35 -22.73 -24.33
N LYS A 123 54.25 -22.28 -23.08
CA LYS A 123 55.42 -21.85 -22.29
C LYS A 123 56.42 -23.01 -22.10
N LYS A 124 55.94 -24.21 -21.74
CA LYS A 124 56.78 -25.42 -21.61
C LYS A 124 57.48 -25.80 -22.94
N MET A 125 56.88 -25.49 -24.09
CA MET A 125 57.46 -25.73 -25.42
C MET A 125 58.44 -24.62 -25.89
N GLY A 126 58.76 -23.63 -25.04
CA GLY A 126 59.79 -22.62 -25.32
C GLY A 126 59.25 -21.26 -25.75
N ALA A 127 57.94 -21.00 -25.64
CA ALA A 127 57.41 -19.65 -25.83
C ALA A 127 57.98 -18.68 -24.78
N LYS A 128 58.51 -17.54 -25.23
CA LYS A 128 59.14 -16.54 -24.35
C LYS A 128 58.08 -15.78 -23.54
N ALA A 129 57.82 -16.22 -22.31
CA ALA A 129 56.96 -15.53 -21.35
C ALA A 129 57.79 -14.98 -20.17
N LYS A 130 57.70 -13.68 -19.91
CA LYS A 130 58.43 -13.01 -18.81
C LYS A 130 57.73 -13.11 -17.44
N LYS A 131 56.42 -13.33 -17.42
CA LYS A 131 55.60 -13.39 -16.20
C LYS A 131 55.05 -14.80 -15.98
N GLU A 132 54.81 -15.14 -14.72
CA GLU A 132 54.26 -16.43 -14.31
C GLU A 132 52.82 -16.29 -13.88
N LEU A 133 52.01 -17.33 -14.15
CA LEU A 133 50.65 -17.41 -13.65
C LEU A 133 50.67 -17.87 -12.18
N PRO A 134 49.73 -17.41 -11.35
CA PRO A 134 49.65 -17.84 -9.95
C PRO A 134 49.51 -19.37 -9.82
N GLU A 135 50.30 -19.98 -8.92
CA GLU A 135 50.28 -21.44 -8.72
C GLU A 135 48.89 -21.99 -8.37
N ALA A 136 48.09 -21.23 -7.62
CA ALA A 136 46.74 -21.63 -7.24
C ALA A 136 45.82 -21.86 -8.45
N ILE A 137 45.97 -21.03 -9.50
CA ILE A 137 45.16 -21.15 -10.72
C ILE A 137 45.69 -22.31 -11.59
N LEU A 138 47.01 -22.52 -11.63
CA LEU A 138 47.61 -23.64 -12.34
C LEU A 138 47.16 -24.98 -11.76
N LYS A 139 47.23 -25.14 -10.43
CA LYS A 139 46.79 -26.36 -9.74
C LYS A 139 45.30 -26.64 -9.97
N ARG A 140 44.46 -25.60 -9.93
CA ARG A 140 43.02 -25.73 -10.21
C ARG A 140 42.74 -26.14 -11.66
N ALA A 141 43.52 -25.66 -12.61
CA ALA A 141 43.36 -26.00 -14.03
C ALA A 141 43.84 -27.42 -14.38
N GLU A 142 44.73 -28.00 -13.56
CA GLU A 142 45.28 -29.35 -13.72
C GLU A 142 44.48 -30.41 -12.93
N SER A 143 43.57 -30.01 -12.03
CA SER A 143 42.83 -30.93 -11.14
C SER A 143 41.53 -31.52 -11.71
N GLU A 144 41.14 -31.18 -12.94
CA GLU A 144 39.93 -31.71 -13.62
C GLU A 144 40.21 -32.67 -14.80
N ASP A 145 41.43 -33.21 -14.92
CA ASP A 145 41.73 -34.34 -15.81
C ASP A 145 41.35 -35.71 -15.19
#